data_AF-A0A428RU42-F1
#
_entry.id   AF-A0A428RU42-F1
#
_cell.length_a   1.000
_cell.length_b   1.000
_cell.length_c   1.000
_cell.angle_alpha   90.00
_cell.angle_beta   90.00
_cell.angle_gamma   90.00
#
_symmetry.space_group_name_H-M   'P 1'
#
loop_
_entity.id
_entity.type
_entity.pdbx_description
1 polymer ?
#
loop_
_entity_poly.entity_id
_entity_poly.type
_entity_poly.pdbx_seq_one_letter_code
_entity_poly.pdbx_strand_id
1 'polypeptide(L)'
;MFSIQEGISYYLPPGPRLDSSEQWLDWFFALRTQALSIGIWDKIDPYEPDKDDGELVFPELENYEQFRDRLMEEAREANKPAPTTTDIMIAVGVQSTNAEIQLSIYEHRAAKERAIRVLIMETVRRSIYEAAILSHPGSQTLRQHVKSIQNMYHAVPTCR
;
A
#
# COMPACT_ATOMS: atom_id res chain seq x y z
N MET A 1 10.19 -20.30 17.81
CA MET A 1 10.73 -19.15 18.55
C MET A 1 10.53 -17.94 17.65
N PHE A 2 9.43 -17.21 17.83
CA PHE A 2 9.10 -16.07 16.97
C PHE A 2 9.97 -14.89 17.38
N SER A 3 10.97 -14.58 16.57
CA SER A 3 11.69 -13.32 16.69
C SER A 3 10.74 -12.23 16.23
N ILE A 4 10.36 -11.33 17.15
CA ILE A 4 9.68 -10.09 16.80
C ILE A 4 10.65 -9.35 15.89
N GLN A 5 10.43 -9.39 14.58
CA GLN A 5 11.18 -8.54 13.65
C GLN A 5 10.88 -7.10 14.04
N GLU A 6 11.92 -6.34 14.36
CA GLU A 6 11.84 -4.89 14.41
C GLU A 6 11.18 -4.43 13.11
N GLY A 7 10.00 -3.82 13.22
CA GLY A 7 9.17 -3.50 12.05
C GLY A 7 9.97 -2.66 11.03
N ILE A 8 9.86 -3.03 9.76
CA ILE A 8 10.53 -2.30 8.66
C ILE A 8 10.16 -0.81 8.77
N SER A 9 11.16 0.05 8.87
CA SER A 9 10.99 1.49 9.00
C SER A 9 11.90 2.20 7.99
N TYR A 10 11.32 3.13 7.23
CA TYR A 10 12.05 3.98 6.31
C TYR A 10 12.15 5.37 6.92
N TYR A 11 13.37 5.80 7.22
CA TYR A 11 13.63 7.19 7.59
C TYR A 11 13.70 8.04 6.33
N LEU A 12 12.82 9.04 6.26
CA LEU A 12 12.81 10.04 5.20
C LEU A 12 13.25 11.38 5.77
N PRO A 13 14.16 12.12 5.10
CA PRO A 13 14.55 13.44 5.56
C PRO A 13 13.35 14.40 5.50
N PRO A 14 13.27 15.39 6.39
CA PRO A 14 12.19 16.36 6.37
C PRO A 14 12.15 17.12 5.03
N GLY A 15 10.94 17.35 4.52
CA GLY A 15 10.68 18.11 3.30
C GLY A 15 10.36 19.59 3.56
N PRO A 16 10.25 20.41 2.50
CA PRO A 16 9.72 21.77 2.62
C PRO A 16 8.27 21.74 3.13
N ARG A 17 7.83 22.82 3.78
CA ARG A 17 6.43 22.96 4.20
C ARG A 17 5.54 23.27 3.00
N LEU A 18 4.31 22.76 3.03
CA LEU A 18 3.23 23.14 2.11
C LEU A 18 2.20 23.96 2.90
N ASP A 19 2.34 25.27 2.86
CA ASP A 19 1.50 26.26 3.54
C ASP A 19 0.59 27.04 2.57
N SER A 20 0.94 27.08 1.29
CA SER A 20 0.16 27.73 0.24
C SER A 20 0.23 26.96 -1.08
N SER A 21 -0.66 27.28 -2.02
CA SER A 21 -0.68 26.68 -3.36
C SER A 21 0.58 27.00 -4.17
N GLU A 22 1.25 28.13 -3.93
CA GLU A 22 2.49 28.53 -4.62
C GLU A 22 3.64 27.56 -4.33
N GLN A 23 3.63 26.91 -3.17
CA GLN A 23 4.66 25.96 -2.74
C GLN A 23 4.41 24.54 -3.29
N TRP A 24 3.33 24.32 -4.04
CA TRP A 24 2.94 23.01 -4.52
C TRP A 24 4.05 22.32 -5.30
N LEU A 25 4.68 23.01 -6.25
CA LEU A 25 5.69 22.41 -7.12
C LEU A 25 6.92 21.98 -6.33
N ASP A 26 7.44 22.84 -5.45
CA ASP A 26 8.62 22.55 -4.63
C ASP A 26 8.35 21.37 -3.68
N TRP A 27 7.20 21.39 -3.02
CA TRP A 27 6.77 20.31 -2.13
C TRP A 27 6.60 19.00 -2.87
N PHE A 28 5.94 19.03 -4.03
CA PHE A 28 5.67 17.84 -4.83
C PHE A 28 6.96 17.23 -5.39
N PHE A 29 7.92 18.05 -5.84
CA PHE A 29 9.22 17.55 -6.30
C PHE A 29 10.05 16.94 -5.15
N ALA A 30 9.99 17.52 -3.95
CA ALA A 30 10.63 16.94 -2.77
C ALA A 30 9.99 15.57 -2.41
N LEU A 31 8.65 15.51 -2.35
CA LEU A 31 7.91 14.26 -2.13
C LEU A 31 8.25 13.20 -3.17
N ARG A 32 8.29 13.57 -4.45
CA ARG A 32 8.68 12.70 -5.57
C ARG A 32 10.08 12.15 -5.39
N THR A 33 11.03 13.00 -5.03
CA THR A 33 12.44 12.60 -4.82
C THR A 33 12.54 11.55 -3.72
N GLN A 34 11.83 11.76 -2.61
CA GLN A 34 11.82 10.83 -1.49
C GLN A 34 11.11 9.51 -1.84
N ALA A 35 9.96 9.58 -2.52
CA ALA A 35 9.24 8.43 -3.03
C ALA A 35 10.06 7.58 -4.01
N LEU A 36 10.84 8.22 -4.91
CA LEU A 36 11.76 7.54 -5.80
C LEU A 36 12.88 6.84 -5.02
N SER A 37 13.42 7.48 -3.98
CA SER A 37 14.53 6.92 -3.17
C SER A 37 14.17 5.61 -2.47
N ILE A 38 12.89 5.40 -2.12
CA ILE A 38 12.40 4.17 -1.50
C ILE A 38 11.63 3.28 -2.50
N GLY A 39 11.58 3.65 -3.78
CA GLY A 39 10.94 2.88 -4.85
C GLY A 39 9.45 2.67 -4.65
N ILE A 40 8.69 3.76 -4.48
CA ILE A 40 7.22 3.76 -4.39
C ILE A 40 6.57 4.91 -5.17
N TRP A 41 7.34 5.64 -6.00
CA TRP A 41 6.81 6.76 -6.79
C TRP A 41 5.65 6.37 -7.69
N ASP A 42 5.74 5.19 -8.29
CA ASP A 42 4.69 4.57 -9.09
C ASP A 42 3.37 4.41 -8.32
N LYS A 43 3.35 4.50 -6.99
CA LYS A 43 2.12 4.45 -6.19
C LYS A 43 1.69 5.82 -5.65
N ILE A 44 2.40 6.89 -6.00
CA ILE A 44 2.21 8.25 -5.45
C ILE A 44 1.85 9.27 -6.52
N ASP A 45 2.27 9.06 -7.78
CA ASP A 45 2.01 10.01 -8.87
C ASP A 45 0.51 10.33 -9.02
N PRO A 46 0.05 11.55 -8.70
CA PRO A 46 -1.36 11.93 -8.73
C PRO A 46 -1.90 12.12 -10.15
N TYR A 47 -1.03 12.13 -11.17
CA TYR A 47 -1.41 12.30 -12.58
C TYR A 47 -1.64 10.97 -13.28
N GLU A 48 -1.19 9.86 -12.70
CA GLU A 48 -1.48 8.53 -13.23
C GLU A 48 -2.83 7.99 -12.69
N PRO A 49 -3.59 7.23 -13.50
CA PRO A 49 -4.86 6.63 -13.07
C PRO A 49 -4.61 5.58 -11.98
N ASP A 50 -5.49 5.55 -10.97
CA ASP A 50 -5.49 4.46 -10.00
C ASP A 50 -5.64 3.12 -10.73
N LYS A 51 -4.86 2.14 -10.29
CA LYS A 51 -4.88 0.76 -10.77
C LYS A 51 -5.21 -0.14 -9.60
N ASP A 52 -5.80 -1.30 -9.88
CA ASP A 52 -6.07 -2.31 -8.85
C ASP A 52 -4.78 -2.75 -8.12
N ASP A 53 -3.64 -2.73 -8.83
CA ASP A 53 -2.31 -2.97 -8.24
C ASP A 53 -1.87 -1.89 -7.23
N GLY A 54 -2.58 -0.76 -7.18
CA GLY A 54 -2.36 0.40 -6.33
C GLY A 54 -2.89 0.20 -4.92
N GLU A 55 -3.82 -0.73 -4.73
CA GLU A 55 -4.37 -1.07 -3.42
C GLU A 55 -3.41 -1.99 -2.65
N LEU A 56 -3.31 -1.75 -1.35
CA LEU A 56 -2.53 -2.55 -0.43
C LEU A 56 -3.44 -3.64 0.14
N VAL A 57 -3.35 -4.86 -0.40
CA VAL A 57 -4.19 -5.99 -0.01
C VAL A 57 -3.42 -6.93 0.91
N PHE A 58 -3.97 -7.21 2.10
CA PHE A 58 -3.40 -8.20 3.01
C PHE A 58 -3.63 -9.61 2.44
N PRO A 59 -2.62 -10.49 2.41
CA PRO A 59 -2.80 -11.84 1.88
C PRO A 59 -3.79 -12.64 2.73
N GLU A 60 -4.81 -13.21 2.08
CA GLU A 60 -5.75 -14.12 2.73
C GLU A 60 -5.17 -15.53 2.78
N LEU A 61 -5.20 -16.13 3.96
CA LEU A 61 -4.79 -17.51 4.19
C LEU A 61 -6.03 -18.40 4.27
N GLU A 62 -6.12 -19.37 3.37
CA GLU A 62 -7.11 -20.43 3.48
C GLU A 62 -6.73 -21.38 4.60
N ASN A 63 -7.74 -21.97 5.25
CA ASN A 63 -7.49 -23.05 6.18
C ASN A 63 -7.29 -24.39 5.43
N TYR A 64 -6.72 -25.37 6.13
CA TYR A 64 -6.40 -26.68 5.58
C TYR A 64 -7.59 -27.39 4.92
N GLU A 65 -8.77 -27.34 5.55
CA GLU A 65 -9.97 -28.02 5.03
C GLU A 65 -10.43 -27.39 3.72
N GLN A 66 -10.48 -26.06 3.64
CA GLN A 66 -10.80 -25.34 2.41
C GLN A 66 -9.79 -25.63 1.30
N PHE A 67 -8.51 -25.62 1.63
CA PHE A 67 -7.43 -25.91 0.68
C PHE A 67 -7.51 -27.34 0.13
N ARG A 68 -7.74 -28.31 1.02
CA ARG A 68 -7.92 -29.72 0.65
C ARG A 68 -9.12 -29.89 -0.28
N ASP A 69 -10.27 -29.35 0.10
CA ASP A 69 -11.51 -29.51 -0.66
C ASP A 69 -11.38 -28.91 -2.05
N ARG A 70 -10.70 -27.76 -2.19
CA ARG A 70 -10.38 -27.19 -3.50
C ARG A 70 -9.48 -28.12 -4.33
N LEU A 71 -8.40 -28.66 -3.77
CA LEU A 71 -7.50 -29.56 -4.51
C LEU A 71 -8.20 -30.84 -4.98
N MET A 72 -9.10 -31.38 -4.15
CA MET A 72 -9.93 -32.54 -4.51
C MET A 72 -10.86 -32.21 -5.67
N GLU A 73 -11.46 -31.02 -5.64
CA GLU A 73 -12.36 -30.54 -6.70
C GLU A 73 -11.61 -30.25 -8.01
N GLU A 74 -10.46 -29.58 -7.96
CA GLU A 74 -9.62 -29.31 -9.13
C GLU A 74 -9.16 -30.61 -9.81
N ALA A 75 -8.83 -31.64 -9.03
CA ALA A 75 -8.47 -32.94 -9.57
C ALA A 75 -9.67 -33.62 -10.25
N ARG A 76 -10.87 -33.50 -9.66
CA ARG A 76 -12.13 -34.01 -10.22
C ARG A 76 -12.45 -33.33 -11.56
N GLU A 77 -12.40 -32.01 -11.60
CA GLU A 77 -12.64 -31.22 -12.82
C GLU A 77 -11.63 -31.52 -13.93
N ALA A 78 -10.37 -31.74 -13.55
CA ALA A 78 -9.29 -32.08 -14.48
C ALA A 78 -9.27 -33.56 -14.92
N ASN A 79 -10.22 -34.40 -14.45
CA ASN A 79 -10.21 -35.86 -14.62
C ASN A 79 -8.85 -36.50 -14.23
N LYS A 80 -8.22 -35.98 -13.18
CA LYS A 80 -6.96 -36.49 -12.63
C LYS A 80 -7.23 -37.40 -11.42
N PRO A 81 -6.27 -38.27 -11.04
CA PRO A 81 -6.35 -39.02 -9.79
C PRO A 81 -6.51 -38.08 -8.59
N ALA A 82 -7.26 -38.52 -7.58
CA ALA A 82 -7.41 -37.77 -6.34
C ALA A 82 -6.03 -37.56 -5.68
N PRO A 83 -5.71 -36.34 -5.21
CA PRO A 83 -4.46 -36.07 -4.50
C PRO A 83 -4.32 -36.97 -3.26
N THR A 84 -3.12 -37.51 -3.04
CA THR A 84 -2.85 -38.24 -1.80
C THR A 84 -2.67 -37.27 -0.62
N THR A 85 -2.75 -37.78 0.61
CA THR A 85 -2.42 -36.97 1.80
C THR A 85 -1.04 -36.34 1.71
N THR A 86 -0.05 -37.05 1.17
CA THR A 86 1.30 -36.52 0.97
C THR A 86 1.32 -35.37 -0.04
N ASP A 87 0.59 -35.50 -1.15
CA ASP A 87 0.49 -34.43 -2.16
C ASP A 87 -0.17 -33.18 -1.57
N ILE A 88 -1.23 -33.36 -0.76
CA ILE A 88 -1.91 -32.27 -0.05
C ILE A 88 -0.96 -31.59 0.94
N MET A 89 -0.20 -32.36 1.73
CA MET A 89 0.78 -31.80 2.67
C MET A 89 1.88 -30.99 1.97
N ILE A 90 2.39 -31.47 0.83
CA ILE A 90 3.38 -30.75 0.02
C ILE A 90 2.77 -29.44 -0.50
N ALA A 91 1.54 -29.50 -1.04
CA ALA A 91 0.85 -28.33 -1.56
C ALA A 91 0.55 -27.28 -0.47
N VAL A 92 0.17 -27.71 0.74
CA VAL A 92 0.01 -26.83 1.91
C VAL A 92 1.33 -26.17 2.31
N GLY A 93 2.43 -26.92 2.26
CA GLY A 93 3.77 -26.37 2.48
C GLY A 93 4.09 -25.25 1.49
N VAL A 94 3.84 -25.49 0.20
CA VAL A 94 4.03 -24.47 -0.86
C VAL A 94 3.12 -23.27 -0.66
N GLN A 95 1.85 -23.47 -0.31
CA GLN A 95 0.92 -22.38 -0.02
C GLN A 95 1.40 -21.52 1.15
N SER A 96 1.88 -22.16 2.22
CA SER A 96 2.39 -21.46 3.41
C SER A 96 3.60 -20.60 3.06
N THR A 97 4.57 -21.13 2.32
CA THR A 97 5.73 -20.36 1.84
C THR A 97 5.31 -19.23 0.91
N ASN A 98 4.35 -19.45 0.00
CA ASN A 98 3.84 -18.38 -0.85
C ASN A 98 3.18 -17.27 -0.03
N ALA A 99 2.41 -17.62 0.99
CA ALA A 99 1.77 -16.64 1.86
C ALA A 99 2.80 -15.85 2.70
N GLU A 100 3.87 -16.48 3.17
CA GLU A 100 4.98 -15.79 3.84
C GLU A 100 5.65 -14.77 2.92
N ILE A 101 5.88 -15.13 1.65
CA ILE A 101 6.43 -14.22 0.64
C ILE A 101 5.47 -13.04 0.41
N GLN A 102 4.18 -13.31 0.23
CA GLN A 102 3.18 -12.25 0.02
C GLN A 102 3.07 -11.33 1.24
N LEU A 103 3.12 -11.89 2.46
CA LEU A 103 3.11 -11.11 3.69
C LEU A 103 4.34 -10.19 3.78
N SER A 104 5.53 -10.72 3.47
CA SER A 104 6.76 -9.91 3.44
C SER A 104 6.66 -8.76 2.43
N ILE A 105 6.16 -9.02 1.21
CA ILE A 105 5.92 -7.98 0.19
C ILE A 105 4.94 -6.92 0.72
N TYR A 106 3.83 -7.37 1.31
CA TYR A 106 2.85 -6.49 1.93
C TYR A 106 3.49 -5.59 3.00
N GLU A 107 4.25 -6.16 3.93
CA GLU A 107 4.89 -5.42 5.03
C GLU A 107 5.88 -4.38 4.51
N HIS A 108 6.71 -4.75 3.52
CA HIS A 108 7.63 -3.82 2.88
C HIS A 108 6.90 -2.65 2.21
N ARG A 109 5.81 -2.93 1.49
CA ARG A 109 5.00 -1.89 0.84
C ARG A 109 4.29 -1.01 1.86
N ALA A 110 3.64 -1.61 2.86
CA ALA A 110 2.95 -0.91 3.93
C ALA A 110 3.89 0.04 4.69
N ALA A 111 5.13 -0.39 4.95
CA ALA A 111 6.15 0.43 5.59
C ALA A 111 6.55 1.65 4.74
N LYS A 112 6.75 1.46 3.43
CA LYS A 112 7.04 2.57 2.51
C LYS A 112 5.88 3.55 2.43
N GLU A 113 4.64 3.05 2.32
CA GLU A 113 3.45 3.90 2.27
C GLU A 113 3.30 4.71 3.56
N ARG A 114 3.51 4.07 4.71
CA ARG A 114 3.47 4.72 6.02
C ARG A 114 4.50 5.84 6.12
N ALA A 115 5.74 5.60 5.69
CA ALA A 115 6.80 6.62 5.73
C ALA A 115 6.42 7.87 4.92
N ILE A 116 5.84 7.67 3.73
CA ILE A 116 5.36 8.77 2.89
C ILE A 116 4.18 9.50 3.54
N ARG A 117 3.21 8.77 4.13
CA ARG A 117 2.09 9.41 4.84
C ARG A 117 2.56 10.26 6.01
N VAL A 118 3.54 9.78 6.77
CA VAL A 118 4.15 10.54 7.88
C VAL A 118 4.80 11.81 7.34
N LEU A 119 5.61 11.72 6.29
CA LEU A 119 6.22 12.88 5.65
C LEU A 119 5.16 13.90 5.19
N ILE A 120 4.09 13.45 4.54
CA ILE A 120 2.98 14.31 4.11
C ILE A 120 2.34 14.98 5.32
N MET A 121 2.00 14.21 6.36
CA MET A 121 1.41 14.74 7.60
C MET A 121 2.30 15.79 8.29
N GLU A 122 3.62 15.61 8.26
CA GLU A 122 4.58 16.52 8.87
C GLU A 122 4.78 17.82 8.09
N THR A 123 4.63 17.77 6.76
CA THR A 123 4.95 18.89 5.85
C THR A 123 3.72 19.67 5.40
N VAL A 124 2.54 19.05 5.35
CA VAL A 124 1.28 19.68 4.97
C VAL A 124 0.61 20.33 6.19
N ARG A 125 -0.07 21.47 5.98
CA ARG A 125 -0.86 22.10 7.05
C ARG A 125 -1.93 21.14 7.56
N ARG A 126 -1.99 20.96 8.90
CA ARG A 126 -2.89 20.01 9.57
C ARG A 126 -4.35 20.08 9.09
N SER A 127 -4.90 21.28 8.97
CA SER A 127 -6.29 21.48 8.52
C SER A 127 -6.53 20.96 7.09
N ILE A 128 -5.54 21.08 6.21
CA ILE A 128 -5.61 20.58 4.84
C ILE A 128 -5.46 19.07 4.82
N TYR A 129 -4.53 18.53 5.60
CA TYR A 129 -4.34 17.09 5.74
C TYR A 129 -5.62 16.39 6.23
N GLU A 130 -6.25 16.91 7.28
CA GLU A 130 -7.50 16.40 7.83
C GLU A 130 -8.65 16.51 6.81
N ALA A 131 -8.78 17.64 6.12
CA ALA A 131 -9.79 17.81 5.07
C ALA A 131 -9.58 16.85 3.89
N ALA A 132 -8.32 16.61 3.48
CA ALA A 132 -7.97 15.69 2.41
C ALA A 132 -8.34 14.25 2.76
N ILE A 133 -8.11 13.80 3.99
CA ILE A 133 -8.56 12.48 4.46
C ILE A 133 -10.08 12.36 4.38
N LEU A 134 -10.82 13.38 4.84
CA LEU A 134 -12.28 13.34 4.86
C LEU A 134 -12.92 13.42 3.46
N SER A 135 -12.18 13.90 2.45
CA SER A 135 -12.70 14.05 1.08
C SER A 135 -13.05 12.73 0.37
N HIS A 136 -12.47 11.59 0.80
CA HIS A 136 -12.89 10.27 0.34
C HIS A 136 -12.96 9.32 1.55
N PRO A 137 -14.17 8.98 2.04
CA PRO A 137 -14.33 8.01 3.11
C PRO A 137 -13.98 6.60 2.60
N GLY A 138 -12.88 6.03 3.11
CA GLY A 138 -12.38 4.69 2.73
C GLY A 138 -10.85 4.60 2.74
N SER A 139 -10.30 3.51 2.19
CA SER A 139 -8.85 3.38 1.96
C SER A 139 -8.45 4.24 0.76
N GLN A 140 -7.95 5.45 1.00
CA GLN A 140 -7.38 6.27 -0.06
C GLN A 140 -6.01 5.74 -0.46
N THR A 141 -5.82 5.43 -1.74
CA THR A 141 -4.46 5.23 -2.28
C THR A 141 -3.61 6.49 -2.02
N LEU A 142 -2.28 6.34 -1.99
CA LEU A 142 -1.41 7.51 -1.83
C LEU A 142 -1.63 8.55 -2.93
N ARG A 143 -1.90 8.11 -4.17
CA ARG A 143 -2.22 9.00 -5.29
C ARG A 143 -3.46 9.85 -5.01
N GLN A 144 -4.54 9.21 -4.58
CA GLN A 144 -5.78 9.90 -4.22
C GLN A 144 -5.54 10.91 -3.10
N HIS A 145 -4.74 10.53 -2.10
CA HIS A 145 -4.42 11.41 -0.98
C HIS A 145 -3.65 12.66 -1.42
N VAL A 146 -2.61 12.50 -2.25
CA VAL A 146 -1.83 13.62 -2.81
C VAL A 146 -2.71 14.51 -3.70
N LYS A 147 -3.57 13.92 -4.52
CA LYS A 147 -4.53 14.64 -5.37
C LYS A 147 -5.55 15.43 -4.54
N SER A 148 -6.06 14.85 -3.45
CA SER A 148 -6.94 15.56 -2.52
C SER A 148 -6.26 16.76 -1.89
N ILE A 149 -5.01 16.62 -1.44
CA ILE A 149 -4.23 17.75 -0.90
C ILE A 149 -4.11 18.86 -1.95
N GLN A 150 -3.75 18.51 -3.19
CA GLN A 150 -3.67 19.46 -4.29
C GLN A 150 -4.98 20.24 -4.47
N ASN A 151 -6.10 19.52 -4.52
CA ASN A 151 -7.43 20.10 -4.69
C ASN A 151 -7.78 21.06 -3.54
N MET A 152 -7.42 20.71 -2.29
CA MET A 152 -7.68 21.58 -1.14
C MET A 152 -6.95 22.92 -1.26
N TYR A 153 -5.69 22.94 -1.69
CA TYR A 153 -4.95 24.19 -1.88
C TYR A 153 -5.46 25.03 -3.07
N HIS A 154 -6.06 24.41 -4.09
CA HIS A 154 -6.72 25.13 -5.18
C HIS A 154 -8.13 25.61 -4.82
N ALA A 155 -8.81 24.95 -3.87
CA ALA A 155 -10.15 25.28 -3.43
C ALA A 155 -10.20 26.38 -2.35
N VAL A 156 -9.09 26.66 -1.65
CA VAL A 156 -9.02 27.80 -0.73
C VAL A 156 -9.10 29.09 -1.55
N PRO A 157 -10.19 29.88 -1.43
CA PRO A 157 -10.25 31.16 -2.13
C PRO A 157 -9.12 32.03 -1.61
N THR A 158 -8.26 32.49 -2.51
CA THR A 158 -7.33 33.57 -2.21
C THR A 158 -8.18 34.79 -1.82
N CYS A 159 -8.27 35.09 -0.53
CA CYS A 159 -8.74 36.41 -0.10
C CYS A 159 -7.77 37.43 -0.71
N ARG A 160 -8.20 38.10 -1.77
CA ARG A 160 -7.60 39.34 -2.26
C ARG A 160 -8.23 40.50 -1.53
#